data_AF-A0A7C5FRX5-F1
#
_entry.id   AF-A0A7C5FRX5-F1
#
_cell.length_a   1.000
_cell.length_b   1.000
_cell.length_c   1.000
_cell.angle_alpha   90.00
_cell.angle_beta   90.00
_cell.angle_gamma   90.00
#
_symmetry.space_group_name_H-M   'P 1'
#
loop_
_entity.id
_entity.type
_entity.pdbx_description
1 polymer ?
#
loop_
_entity_poly.entity_id
_entity_poly.type
_entity_poly.pdbx_seq_one_letter_code
_entity_poly.pdbx_strand_id
1 'polypeptide(L)'
;MSMSEIQYWDVFPKSIKVSKVAYPVSVPLTLRGAPRGTAVFESSNPGVASVSAEGVVSLGTTLGGSEITIYDSEERDSVRFVRVEVVEYGKSDIEVS
;
A
#
# COMPACT_ATOMS: atom_id res chain seq x y z
N MET A 1 18.61 -30.85 11.09
CA MET A 1 17.50 -30.07 10.51
C MET A 1 17.63 -28.67 11.09
N SER A 2 18.02 -27.66 10.31
CA SER A 2 17.95 -26.28 10.80
C SER A 2 16.49 -25.85 10.80
N MET A 3 16.03 -25.26 11.91
CA MET A 3 14.79 -24.48 11.91
C MET A 3 14.95 -23.43 10.80
N SER A 4 14.05 -23.44 9.81
CA SER A 4 13.90 -22.29 8.93
C SER A 4 13.51 -21.11 9.80
N GLU A 5 14.44 -20.19 10.02
CA GLU A 5 14.16 -18.90 10.65
C GLU A 5 13.04 -18.25 9.83
N ILE A 6 11.91 -17.95 10.48
CA ILE A 6 10.80 -17.28 9.79
C ILE A 6 11.31 -15.88 9.45
N GLN A 7 11.61 -15.66 8.17
CA GLN A 7 12.05 -14.38 7.64
C GLN A 7 10.89 -13.39 7.66
N TYR A 8 10.64 -12.81 8.84
CA TYR A 8 9.53 -11.90 9.05
C TYR A 8 9.84 -10.52 8.48
N TRP A 9 8.91 -10.01 7.68
CA TRP A 9 8.87 -8.61 7.28
C TRP A 9 7.42 -8.14 7.11
N ASP A 10 7.22 -6.83 7.12
CA ASP A 10 5.90 -6.25 6.95
C ASP A 10 5.91 -4.82 6.38
N VAL A 11 4.74 -4.36 5.92
CA VAL A 11 4.54 -3.02 5.33
C VAL A 11 3.49 -2.23 6.12
N PHE A 12 3.74 -0.95 6.37
CA PHE A 12 2.80 -0.05 7.01
C PHE A 12 2.62 1.27 6.24
N PRO A 13 1.44 1.90 6.28
CA PRO A 13 0.20 1.40 6.89
C PRO A 13 -0.43 0.25 6.08
N LYS A 14 -1.43 -0.45 6.65
CA LYS A 14 -2.19 -1.51 5.94
C LYS A 14 -3.32 -0.97 5.06
N SER A 15 -3.77 0.23 5.39
CA SER A 15 -4.80 0.95 4.65
C SER A 15 -4.46 2.43 4.61
N ILE A 16 -4.79 3.06 3.48
CA ILE A 16 -4.73 4.50 3.26
C ILE A 16 -6.10 4.90 2.75
N LYS A 17 -6.83 5.71 3.52
CA LYS A 17 -8.12 6.27 3.11
C LYS A 17 -8.02 7.78 3.18
N VAL A 18 -8.29 8.46 2.08
CA VAL A 18 -8.26 9.93 2.00
C VAL A 18 -9.52 10.44 1.30
N SER A 19 -9.91 11.66 1.64
CA SER A 19 -10.91 12.38 0.85
C SER A 19 -10.31 12.90 -0.45
N LYS A 20 -11.13 12.97 -1.50
CA LYS A 20 -10.76 13.57 -2.77
C LYS A 20 -10.40 15.04 -2.57
N VAL A 21 -9.26 15.42 -3.10
CA VAL A 21 -8.70 16.77 -3.05
C VAL A 21 -8.24 17.21 -4.44
N ALA A 22 -7.97 18.50 -4.60
CA ALA A 22 -7.57 19.06 -5.89
C ALA A 22 -6.12 18.73 -6.29
N TYR A 23 -5.30 18.28 -5.35
CA TYR A 23 -3.88 17.99 -5.54
C TYR A 23 -3.52 16.60 -4.99
N PRO A 24 -2.50 15.92 -5.54
CA PRO A 24 -2.06 14.65 -5.02
C PRO A 24 -1.60 14.75 -3.56
N VAL A 25 -1.99 13.76 -2.77
CA VAL A 25 -1.46 13.49 -1.44
C VAL A 25 -0.35 12.45 -1.58
N SER A 26 0.69 12.54 -0.75
CA SER A 26 1.77 11.56 -0.72
C SER A 26 1.83 10.86 0.63
N VAL A 27 1.87 9.53 0.61
CA VAL A 27 1.97 8.69 1.81
C VAL A 27 3.14 7.72 1.65
N PRO A 28 4.22 7.85 2.44
CA PRO A 28 5.31 6.89 2.39
C PRO A 28 4.91 5.57 3.06
N LEU A 29 5.23 4.46 2.41
CA LEU A 29 5.16 3.14 3.02
C LEU A 29 6.43 2.88 3.83
N THR A 30 6.28 2.19 4.96
CA THR A 30 7.39 1.78 5.82
C THR A 30 7.52 0.26 5.80
N LEU A 31 8.70 -0.24 5.43
CA LEU A 31 9.06 -1.64 5.58
C LEU A 31 9.60 -1.90 6.99
N ARG A 32 9.20 -3.01 7.60
CA ARG A 32 9.67 -3.49 8.91
C ARG A 32 10.16 -4.93 8.79
N GLY A 33 11.08 -5.34 9.66
CA GLY A 33 11.69 -6.66 9.61
C GLY A 33 12.76 -6.77 8.53
N ALA A 34 12.97 -7.97 8.01
CA ALA A 34 14.06 -8.28 7.10
C ALA A 34 13.50 -8.90 5.80
N PRO A 35 13.07 -8.11 4.80
CA PRO A 35 12.77 -8.66 3.48
C PRO A 35 14.01 -9.34 2.89
N ARG A 36 13.83 -10.42 2.11
CA ARG A 36 14.94 -11.19 1.53
C ARG A 36 15.70 -10.43 0.45
N GLY A 37 15.01 -9.53 -0.23
CA GLY A 37 15.54 -8.72 -1.31
C GLY A 37 15.03 -7.29 -1.27
N THR A 38 15.23 -6.60 -2.39
CA THR A 38 14.66 -5.26 -2.59
C THR A 38 13.16 -5.40 -2.82
N ALA A 39 12.36 -4.68 -2.03
CA ALA A 39 10.92 -4.68 -2.20
C ALA A 39 10.53 -4.03 -3.53
N VAL A 40 9.60 -4.65 -4.23
CA VAL A 40 8.98 -4.12 -5.45
C VAL A 40 7.53 -3.80 -5.17
N PHE A 41 7.03 -2.71 -5.74
CA PHE A 41 5.71 -2.16 -5.50
C PHE A 41 4.92 -2.10 -6.81
N GLU A 42 3.70 -2.61 -6.80
CA GLU A 42 2.77 -2.57 -7.93
C GLU A 42 1.42 -2.04 -7.48
N SER A 43 0.79 -1.20 -8.29
CA SER A 43 -0.58 -0.74 -8.06
C SER A 43 -1.54 -1.43 -9.01
N SER A 44 -2.64 -1.97 -8.47
CA SER A 44 -3.70 -2.57 -9.29
C SER A 44 -4.48 -1.53 -10.11
N ASN A 45 -4.47 -0.25 -9.69
CA ASN A 45 -5.10 0.86 -10.40
C ASN A 45 -4.30 2.17 -10.24
N PRO A 46 -3.29 2.40 -11.09
CA PRO A 46 -2.47 3.61 -11.07
C PRO A 46 -3.25 4.92 -11.29
N GLY A 47 -4.45 4.88 -11.87
CA GLY A 47 -5.30 6.06 -12.04
C GLY A 47 -5.92 6.58 -10.74
N VAL A 48 -6.07 5.70 -9.74
CA VAL A 48 -6.54 6.03 -8.38
C VAL A 48 -5.36 6.29 -7.44
N ALA A 49 -4.37 5.39 -7.47
CA ALA A 49 -3.16 5.51 -6.66
C ALA A 49 -1.96 4.91 -7.40
N SER A 50 -0.88 5.67 -7.53
CA SER A 50 0.41 5.18 -8.04
C SER A 50 1.40 5.05 -6.89
N VAL A 51 2.40 4.18 -7.03
CA VAL A 51 3.47 4.00 -6.04
C VAL A 51 4.83 4.09 -6.73
N SER A 52 5.78 4.81 -6.12
CA SER A 52 7.15 4.90 -6.64
C SER A 52 7.99 3.69 -6.22
N ALA A 53 9.19 3.55 -6.79
CA ALA A 53 10.14 2.49 -6.42
C ALA A 53 10.61 2.60 -4.95
N GLU A 54 10.58 3.81 -4.38
CA GLU A 54 10.91 4.10 -2.98
C GLU A 54 9.73 3.84 -2.02
N GLY A 55 8.59 3.34 -2.53
CA GLY A 55 7.41 3.04 -1.72
C GLY A 55 6.59 4.27 -1.34
N VAL A 56 6.64 5.35 -2.12
CA VAL A 56 5.78 6.54 -1.87
C VAL A 56 4.50 6.44 -2.71
N VAL A 57 3.34 6.36 -2.04
CA VAL A 57 2.03 6.31 -2.70
C VAL A 57 1.54 7.72 -2.98
N SER A 58 1.18 8.00 -4.24
CA SER A 58 0.52 9.23 -4.69
C SER A 58 -0.94 8.94 -5.04
N LEU A 59 -1.87 9.67 -4.41
CA LEU A 59 -3.32 9.44 -4.51
C LEU A 59 -4.14 10.72 -4.27
N GLY A 60 -5.46 10.63 -4.31
CA GLY A 60 -6.36 11.67 -3.79
C GLY A 60 -7.08 12.52 -4.84
N THR A 61 -6.68 12.45 -6.11
CA THR A 61 -7.32 13.23 -7.19
C THR A 61 -8.46 12.49 -7.89
N THR A 62 -8.40 11.15 -7.90
CA THR A 62 -9.38 10.27 -8.56
C THR A 62 -10.05 9.39 -7.51
N LEU A 63 -11.38 9.36 -7.51
CA LEU A 63 -12.15 8.47 -6.63
C LEU A 63 -11.93 6.99 -6.99
N GLY A 64 -12.02 6.13 -5.99
CA GLY A 64 -12.04 4.69 -6.17
C GLY A 64 -11.08 3.95 -5.25
N GLY A 65 -10.93 2.66 -5.52
CA GLY A 65 -10.02 1.77 -4.79
C GLY A 65 -8.82 1.38 -5.64
N SER A 66 -7.70 1.15 -4.96
CA SER A 66 -6.53 0.45 -5.50
C SER A 66 -5.92 -0.44 -4.42
N GLU A 67 -5.21 -1.49 -4.83
CA GLU A 67 -4.36 -2.27 -3.94
C GLU A 67 -2.91 -2.09 -4.37
N ILE A 68 -2.05 -1.75 -3.40
CA ILE A 68 -0.61 -1.80 -3.60
C ILE A 68 -0.13 -3.17 -3.18
N THR A 69 0.40 -3.93 -4.13
CA THR A 69 1.06 -5.22 -3.91
C THR A 69 2.55 -4.98 -3.69
N ILE A 70 3.11 -5.56 -2.64
CA ILE A 70 4.54 -5.47 -2.29
C ILE A 70 5.10 -6.87 -2.15
N TYR A 71 6.20 -7.16 -2.84
CA TYR A 71 6.90 -8.45 -2.74
C TYR A 71 8.41 -8.24 -2.66
N ASP A 72 9.11 -9.15 -1.98
CA ASP A 72 10.56 -9.06 -1.73
C ASP A 72 11.41 -9.99 -2.61
N SER A 73 10.78 -10.76 -3.50
CA SER A 73 11.43 -11.64 -4.47
C SER A 73 10.57 -11.88 -5.72
N GLU A 74 11.19 -12.32 -6.82
CA GLU A 74 10.50 -12.58 -8.10
C GLU A 74 9.48 -13.71 -8.01
N GLU A 75 9.71 -14.69 -7.13
CA GLU A 75 8.84 -15.84 -6.90
C GLU A 75 7.52 -15.45 -6.21
N ARG A 76 7.45 -14.26 -5.60
CA ARG A 76 6.25 -13.72 -4.92
C ARG A 76 5.65 -14.70 -3.90
N ASP A 77 6.47 -15.47 -3.21
CA ASP A 77 6.09 -16.38 -2.12
C ASP A 77 5.92 -15.66 -0.77
N SER A 78 6.42 -14.43 -0.63
CA SER A 78 6.09 -13.50 0.46
C SER A 78 5.56 -12.18 -0.11
N VAL A 79 4.26 -11.95 0.05
CA VAL A 79 3.57 -10.76 -0.48
C VAL A 79 2.87 -10.01 0.65
N ARG A 80 2.83 -8.68 0.55
CA ARG A 80 2.07 -7.79 1.42
C ARG A 80 1.18 -6.91 0.57
N PHE A 81 0.11 -6.43 1.19
CA PHE A 81 -0.88 -5.59 0.53
C PHE A 81 -1.14 -4.34 1.36
N VAL A 82 -1.34 -3.22 0.67
CA VAL A 82 -1.86 -1.98 1.25
C VAL A 82 -3.09 -1.59 0.47
N ARG A 83 -4.22 -1.49 1.17
CA ARG A 83 -5.48 -1.04 0.56
C ARG A 83 -5.50 0.48 0.47
N VAL A 84 -5.87 1.01 -0.69
CA VAL A 84 -5.99 2.44 -0.92
C VAL A 84 -7.40 2.78 -1.34
N GLU A 85 -7.99 3.78 -0.71
CA GLU A 85 -9.31 4.29 -1.04
C GLU A 85 -9.30 5.82 -1.09
N VAL A 86 -9.79 6.37 -2.19
CA VAL A 86 -10.08 7.79 -2.33
C VAL A 86 -11.59 7.96 -2.38
N VAL A 87 -12.13 8.58 -1.32
CA VAL A 87 -13.58 8.78 -1.14
C VAL A 87 -13.97 10.24 -1.32
N GLU A 88 -15.25 10.52 -1.49
CA GLU A 88 -15.73 11.91 -1.51
C GLU A 88 -15.45 12.62 -0.17
N TYR A 89 -15.21 13.92 -0.24
CA TYR A 89 -15.06 14.76 0.95
C TYR A 89 -16.32 14.68 1.82
N GLY A 90 -16.15 14.41 3.12
CA GLY A 90 -17.26 14.23 4.05
C GLY A 90 -17.84 12.82 4.15
N LYS A 91 -17.33 11.85 3.38
CA LYS A 91 -17.57 10.41 3.62
C LYS A 91 -16.41 9.79 4.42
N SER A 92 -16.17 10.28 5.64
CA SER A 92 -15.51 9.46 6.66
C SER A 92 -16.61 8.66 7.35
N ASP A 93 -16.45 7.34 7.41
CA ASP A 93 -17.46 6.38 7.86
C ASP A 93 -18.19 6.84 9.15
N ILE A 94 -19.39 7.43 8.98
CA ILE A 94 -20.41 7.40 10.02
C ILE A 94 -21.23 6.16 9.69
N GLU A 95 -20.82 5.02 10.24
CA GLU A 95 -21.73 3.91 10.47
C GLU A 95 -22.68 4.37 11.59
N VAL A 96 -23.90 4.78 11.22
CA VAL A 96 -25.01 4.80 12.17
C VAL A 96 -25.55 3.38 12.21
N SER A 97 -25.27 2.72 13.33
CA SER A 97 -25.80 1.44 13.85
C SER A 97 -26.94 0.78 13.08
#